data_AF-A0A7L4CXA3-F1
#
_entry.id   AF-A0A7L4CXA3-F1
#
_cell.length_a   1.000
_cell.length_b   1.000
_cell.length_c   1.000
_cell.angle_alpha   90.00
_cell.angle_beta   90.00
_cell.angle_gamma   90.00
#
_symmetry.space_group_name_H-M   'P 1'
#
loop_
_entity.id
_entity.type
_entity.pdbx_description
1 polymer ?
#
loop_
_entity_poly.entity_id
_entity_poly.type
_entity_poly.pdbx_seq_one_letter_code
_entity_poly.pdbx_strand_id
1 'polypeptide(L)'
;FFPPVLAPLALVPFFQLSIFYFAIKRKKWLDLLLIVSFNIRVCLMYIPLMGFNNFMVYYWLSRYLESTWFIWVSQMNHIPMDIDYDKNKDWVSTQLHATCNVEQSFFNDWFTGHLNFQIEH
;
A
#
# COMPACT_ATOMS: atom_id res chain seq x y z
N PHE A 1 14.07 10.56 13.81
CA PHE A 1 13.37 9.26 13.94
C PHE A 1 11.89 9.55 14.14
N PHE A 2 11.07 9.49 13.08
CA PHE A 2 9.62 9.45 13.29
C PHE A 2 9.29 8.06 13.86
N PRO A 3 8.56 7.95 14.97
CA PRO A 3 8.13 6.66 15.49
C PRO A 3 7.39 5.88 14.39
N PRO A 4 7.62 4.57 14.25
CA PRO A 4 6.99 3.73 13.22
C PRO A 4 5.46 3.74 13.27
N VAL A 5 4.86 4.19 14.38
CA VAL A 5 3.42 4.36 14.57
C VAL A 5 2.90 5.71 14.08
N LEU A 6 3.71 6.78 14.15
CA LEU A 6 3.26 8.13 13.78
C LEU A 6 3.21 8.35 12.27
N ALA A 7 4.09 7.69 11.51
CA ALA A 7 4.11 7.83 10.05
C ALA A 7 2.81 7.29 9.40
N PRO A 8 2.34 6.06 9.68
CA PRO A 8 1.05 5.59 9.17
C PRO A 8 -0.12 6.47 9.59
N LEU A 9 -0.15 6.92 10.86
CA LEU A 9 -1.21 7.79 11.37
C LEU A 9 -1.30 9.14 10.63
N ALA A 10 -0.17 9.72 10.21
CA ALA A 10 -0.14 10.96 9.46
C ALA A 10 -0.49 10.75 7.97
N LEU A 11 -0.14 9.61 7.40
CA LEU A 11 -0.43 9.28 6.01
C LEU A 11 -1.92 9.03 5.76
N VAL A 12 -2.63 8.40 6.69
CA VAL A 12 -4.08 8.13 6.54
C VAL A 12 -4.89 9.39 6.20
N PRO A 13 -4.87 10.48 7.01
CA PRO A 13 -5.64 11.69 6.70
C PRO A 13 -5.07 12.41 5.47
N PHE A 14 -3.75 12.38 5.27
CA PHE A 14 -3.13 12.99 4.10
C PHE A 14 -3.66 12.38 2.80
N PHE A 15 -3.62 11.06 2.66
CA PHE A 15 -4.11 10.38 1.45
C PHE A 15 -5.62 10.56 1.28
N GLN A 16 -6.39 10.51 2.36
CA GLN A 16 -7.83 10.71 2.29
C GLN A 16 -8.17 12.08 1.67
N LEU A 17 -7.53 13.15 2.16
CA LEU A 17 -7.73 14.49 1.63
C LEU A 17 -7.17 14.66 0.21
N SER A 18 -6.01 14.06 -0.06
CA SER A 18 -5.32 14.13 -1.35
C SER A 18 -6.16 13.55 -2.48
N ILE A 19 -6.83 12.42 -2.24
CA ILE A 19 -7.67 11.74 -3.23
C ILE A 19 -8.86 12.62 -3.63
N PHE A 20 -9.57 13.18 -2.64
CA PHE A 20 -10.68 14.10 -2.92
C PHE A 20 -10.22 15.39 -3.60
N TYR A 21 -9.14 15.99 -3.10
CA TYR A 21 -8.56 17.19 -3.70
C TYR A 21 -8.15 16.97 -5.16
N PHE A 22 -7.47 15.86 -5.45
CA PHE A 22 -7.04 15.52 -6.80
C PHE A 22 -8.24 15.24 -7.72
N ALA A 23 -9.22 14.45 -7.27
CA ALA A 23 -10.41 14.13 -8.05
C ALA A 23 -11.20 15.40 -8.43
N ILE A 24 -11.38 16.32 -7.48
CA ILE A 24 -12.04 17.61 -7.70
C ILE A 24 -11.22 18.49 -8.64
N LYS A 25 -9.92 18.66 -8.37
CA LYS A 25 -9.02 19.52 -9.17
C LYS A 25 -8.92 19.08 -10.62
N ARG A 26 -8.89 17.77 -10.86
CA ARG A 26 -8.78 17.17 -12.20
C ARG A 26 -10.15 16.94 -12.86
N LYS A 27 -11.25 17.36 -12.21
CA LYS A 27 -12.63 17.18 -12.69
C LYS A 27 -12.96 15.73 -13.04
N LYS A 28 -12.41 14.78 -12.27
CA LYS A 28 -12.70 13.36 -12.44
C LYS A 28 -13.99 13.00 -11.73
N TRP A 29 -15.11 13.41 -12.32
CA TRP A 29 -16.44 13.26 -11.75
C TRP A 29 -16.85 11.80 -11.55
N LEU A 30 -16.47 10.92 -12.49
CA LEU A 30 -16.73 9.49 -12.37
C LEU A 30 -15.99 8.90 -11.16
N ASP A 31 -14.69 9.17 -11.03
CA ASP A 31 -13.89 8.72 -9.89
C ASP A 31 -14.48 9.24 -8.58
N LEU A 32 -14.88 10.52 -8.55
CA LEU A 32 -15.52 11.13 -7.37
C LEU A 32 -16.84 10.44 -7.01
N LEU A 33 -17.70 10.14 -7.99
CA LEU A 33 -18.96 9.41 -7.78
C LEU A 33 -18.70 7.99 -7.28
N LEU A 34 -17.69 7.30 -7.80
CA LEU A 34 -17.31 5.97 -7.35
C LEU A 34 -16.80 5.99 -5.90
N ILE A 35 -15.98 6.97 -5.54
CA ILE A 35 -15.50 7.15 -4.17
C ILE A 35 -16.67 7.43 -3.21
N VAL A 36 -17.56 8.36 -3.56
CA VAL A 36 -18.71 8.70 -2.71
C VAL A 36 -19.67 7.52 -2.57
N SER A 37 -20.00 6.83 -3.67
CA SER A 37 -20.90 5.68 -3.63
C SER A 37 -20.32 4.51 -2.83
N PHE A 38 -19.00 4.27 -2.91
CA PHE A 38 -18.31 3.31 -2.05
C PHE A 38 -18.46 3.67 -0.56
N ASN A 39 -18.19 4.93 -0.18
CA ASN A 39 -18.31 5.37 1.21
C ASN A 39 -19.75 5.24 1.72
N ILE A 40 -20.74 5.62 0.92
CA ILE A 40 -22.17 5.45 1.26
C ILE A 40 -22.49 3.97 1.50
N ARG A 41 -22.08 3.08 0.58
CA ARG A 41 -22.33 1.64 0.69
C ARG A 41 -21.72 1.06 1.97
N VAL A 42 -20.47 1.42 2.28
CA VAL A 42 -19.78 0.98 3.51
C VAL A 42 -20.55 1.44 4.75
N CYS A 43 -20.95 2.71 4.79
CA CYS A 43 -21.76 3.25 5.90
C CYS A 43 -23.10 2.50 6.04
N LEU A 44 -23.84 2.32 4.96
CA LEU A 44 -25.13 1.62 4.98
C LEU A 44 -25.02 0.15 5.38
N MET A 45 -23.90 -0.51 5.08
CA MET A 45 -23.70 -1.91 5.43
C MET A 45 -23.26 -2.08 6.89
N TYR A 46 -22.31 -1.27 7.35
CA TYR A 46 -21.65 -1.49 8.63
C TYR A 46 -22.24 -0.70 9.80
N ILE A 47 -22.81 0.49 9.57
CA ILE A 47 -23.43 1.29 10.64
C ILE A 47 -24.63 0.57 11.26
N PRO A 48 -25.57 -0.03 10.50
CA PRO A 48 -26.69 -0.76 11.09
C PRO A 48 -26.27 -2.03 11.83
N LEU A 49 -25.17 -2.66 11.40
CA LEU A 49 -24.68 -3.92 11.98
C LEU A 49 -23.95 -3.71 13.32
N MET A 50 -23.10 -2.68 13.40
CA MET A 50 -22.18 -2.49 14.54
C MET A 50 -22.48 -1.24 15.38
N GLY A 51 -23.31 -0.33 14.88
CA GLY A 51 -23.49 1.02 15.42
C GLY A 51 -22.36 1.98 15.01
N PHE A 52 -22.65 3.28 15.05
CA PHE A 52 -21.74 4.33 14.55
C PHE A 52 -20.39 4.36 15.29
N ASN A 53 -20.37 4.25 16.62
CA ASN A 53 -19.14 4.34 17.40
C ASN A 53 -18.17 3.19 17.08
N ASN A 54 -18.67 1.97 17.03
CA ASN A 54 -17.86 0.79 16.70
C ASN A 54 -17.39 0.83 15.25
N PHE A 55 -18.26 1.29 14.33
CA PHE A 55 -17.89 1.50 12.93
C PHE A 55 -16.74 2.50 12.79
N MET A 56 -16.76 3.62 13.53
CA MET A 56 -15.68 4.61 13.48
C MET A 56 -14.35 4.01 13.93
N VAL A 57 -14.34 3.27 15.04
CA VAL A 57 -13.11 2.59 15.52
C VAL A 57 -12.61 1.57 14.49
N TYR A 58 -13.52 0.73 13.97
CA TYR A 58 -13.20 -0.26 12.95
C TYR A 58 -12.63 0.39 11.67
N TYR A 59 -13.26 1.46 11.19
CA TYR A 59 -12.84 2.20 10.01
C TYR A 59 -11.42 2.77 10.18
N TRP A 60 -11.17 3.50 11.27
CA TRP A 60 -9.86 4.10 11.52
C TRP A 60 -8.77 3.06 11.74
N LEU A 61 -9.07 1.95 12.42
CA LEU A 61 -8.15 0.84 12.58
C LEU A 61 -7.80 0.19 11.23
N SER A 62 -8.81 -0.07 10.39
CA SER A 62 -8.60 -0.62 9.05
C SER A 62 -7.70 0.29 8.20
N ARG A 63 -7.92 1.61 8.25
CA ARG A 63 -7.09 2.58 7.51
C ARG A 63 -5.67 2.66 8.04
N TYR A 64 -5.50 2.56 9.36
CA TYR A 64 -4.17 2.48 9.96
C TYR A 64 -3.40 1.24 9.48
N LEU A 65 -4.03 0.05 9.52
CA LEU A 65 -3.43 -1.19 9.04
C LEU A 65 -3.06 -1.12 7.56
N GLU A 66 -3.95 -0.56 6.73
CA GLU A 66 -3.67 -0.33 5.31
C GLU A 66 -2.48 0.60 5.09
N SER A 67 -2.38 1.69 5.86
CA SER A 67 -1.25 2.61 5.75
C SER A 67 0.06 1.98 6.25
N THR A 68 0.03 1.19 7.32
CA THR A 68 1.20 0.46 7.81
C THR A 68 1.67 -0.55 6.78
N TRP A 69 0.73 -1.30 6.20
CA TRP A 69 0.99 -2.22 5.10
C TRP A 69 1.62 -1.51 3.91
N PHE A 70 1.02 -0.41 3.45
CA PHE A 70 1.52 0.35 2.31
C PHE A 70 2.95 0.86 2.55
N ILE A 71 3.24 1.40 3.74
CA ILE A 71 4.61 1.78 4.12
C ILE A 71 5.52 0.55 4.02
N TRP A 72 5.15 -0.56 4.64
CA TRP A 72 6.00 -1.76 4.65
C TRP A 72 6.30 -2.26 3.23
N VAL A 73 5.29 -2.38 2.37
CA VAL A 73 5.45 -2.77 0.96
C VAL A 73 6.34 -1.78 0.22
N SER A 74 6.15 -0.47 0.40
CA SER A 74 7.01 0.53 -0.26
C SER A 74 8.46 0.51 0.25
N GLN A 75 8.70 0.16 1.51
CA GLN A 75 10.05 0.04 2.07
C GLN A 75 10.74 -1.25 1.64
N MET A 76 10.00 -2.36 1.47
CA MET A 76 10.57 -3.60 0.94
C MET A 76 11.16 -3.43 -0.46
N ASN A 77 10.60 -2.54 -1.26
CA ASN A 77 11.12 -2.26 -2.60
C ASN A 77 12.50 -1.59 -2.59
N HIS A 78 12.97 -1.09 -1.45
CA HIS A 78 14.30 -0.49 -1.29
C HIS A 78 15.29 -1.41 -0.56
N ILE A 79 14.90 -2.65 -0.23
CA ILE A 79 15.82 -3.65 0.30
C ILE A 79 16.55 -4.25 -0.90
N PRO A 80 17.87 -4.08 -1.04
CA PRO A 80 18.60 -4.68 -2.15
C PRO A 80 18.68 -6.19 -1.93
N MET A 81 18.45 -6.97 -2.99
CA MET A 81 18.82 -8.38 -2.99
C MET A 81 20.33 -8.52 -2.84
N ASP A 82 20.74 -9.58 -2.14
CA ASP A 82 22.14 -9.85 -1.87
C ASP A 82 22.89 -10.23 -3.16
N ILE A 83 23.48 -9.22 -3.81
CA ILE A 83 24.41 -9.38 -4.93
C ILE A 83 25.81 -9.45 -4.33
N ASP A 84 26.13 -10.60 -3.76
CA ASP A 84 27.48 -10.89 -3.26
C ASP A 84 28.45 -11.22 -4.42
N TYR A 85 29.72 -11.49 -4.10
CA TYR A 85 30.81 -11.83 -5.04
C TYR A 85 30.40 -12.75 -6.21
N ASP A 86 31.05 -12.56 -7.37
CA ASP A 86 30.80 -13.31 -8.61
C ASP A 86 30.73 -14.83 -8.38
N LYS A 87 29.52 -15.39 -8.52
CA LYS A 87 29.23 -16.83 -8.37
C LYS A 87 29.33 -17.59 -9.69
N ASN A 88 29.93 -17.02 -10.74
CA ASN A 88 29.96 -17.59 -12.11
C ASN A 88 28.56 -17.96 -12.63
N LYS A 89 27.54 -17.16 -12.29
CA LYS A 89 26.19 -17.33 -12.83
C LYS A 89 26.09 -16.69 -14.21
N ASP A 90 25.21 -17.20 -15.05
CA ASP A 90 24.97 -16.59 -16.35
C ASP A 90 24.43 -15.15 -16.18
N TRP A 91 24.72 -14.31 -17.16
CA TRP A 91 24.36 -12.89 -17.12
C TRP A 91 22.84 -12.68 -17.00
N VAL A 92 22.04 -13.51 -17.68
CA VAL A 92 20.58 -13.37 -17.68
C VAL A 92 19.99 -13.68 -16.30
N SER A 93 20.45 -14.75 -15.64
CA SER A 93 19.98 -15.12 -14.30
C SER A 93 20.46 -14.13 -13.24
N THR A 94 21.68 -13.60 -13.39
CA THR A 94 22.22 -12.57 -12.48
C THR A 94 21.44 -11.27 -12.61
N GLN A 95 21.12 -10.85 -13.84
CA GLN A 95 20.28 -9.68 -14.08
C GLN A 95 18.89 -9.86 -13.47
N LEU A 96 18.25 -11.02 -13.68
CA LEU A 96 16.91 -11.29 -13.14
C LEU A 96 16.90 -11.29 -11.60
N HIS A 97 17.94 -11.85 -10.99
CA HIS A 97 18.10 -11.90 -9.54
C HIS A 97 18.39 -10.52 -8.93
N ALA A 98 19.18 -9.69 -9.62
CA ALA A 98 19.47 -8.31 -9.23
C ALA A 98 18.25 -7.38 -9.34
N THR A 99 17.30 -7.68 -10.23
CA THR A 99 16.06 -6.90 -10.39
C THR A 99 14.95 -7.25 -9.38
N CYS A 100 15.18 -8.24 -8.53
CA CYS A 100 14.28 -8.54 -7.41
C CYS A 100 14.76 -7.74 -6.18
N ASN A 101 13.83 -7.27 -5.35
CA ASN A 101 14.16 -6.60 -4.08
C ASN A 101 14.09 -7.55 -2.88
N VAL A 102 13.22 -8.55 -2.96
CA VAL A 102 13.04 -9.57 -1.92
C VAL A 102 12.95 -10.94 -2.60
N GLU A 103 13.41 -12.00 -1.93
CA GLU A 103 13.33 -13.36 -2.46
C GLU A 103 11.92 -13.69 -2.94
N GLN A 104 11.83 -14.20 -4.16
CA GLN A 104 10.56 -14.60 -4.73
C GLN A 104 9.96 -15.74 -3.89
N SER A 105 8.75 -15.51 -3.39
CA SER A 105 7.96 -16.54 -2.75
C SER A 105 6.49 -16.25 -2.96
N PHE A 106 5.65 -17.28 -2.94
CA PHE A 106 4.20 -17.12 -3.10
C PHE A 106 3.60 -16.16 -2.05
N PHE A 107 4.16 -16.17 -0.83
CA PHE A 107 3.76 -15.24 0.22
C PHE A 107 4.17 -13.80 -0.12
N ASN A 108 5.42 -13.57 -0.52
CA ASN A 108 5.91 -12.24 -0.85
C ASN A 108 5.17 -11.65 -2.04
N ASP A 109 4.88 -12.45 -3.08
CA ASP A 109 4.18 -12.00 -4.27
C ASP A 109 2.73 -11.61 -3.97
N TRP A 110 2.03 -12.40 -3.14
CA TRP A 110 0.70 -12.05 -2.67
C TRP A 110 0.71 -10.81 -1.75
N PHE A 111 1.65 -10.75 -0.82
CA PHE A 111 1.74 -9.70 0.18
C PHE A 111 2.11 -8.35 -0.45
N THR A 112 3.12 -8.28 -1.31
CA THR A 112 3.44 -6.99 -1.93
C THR A 112 2.59 -6.69 -3.16
N GLY A 113 1.71 -7.61 -3.57
CA GLY A 113 0.96 -7.47 -4.81
C GLY A 113 1.88 -7.47 -6.03
N HIS A 114 2.93 -8.31 -6.00
CA HIS A 114 4.00 -8.44 -7.00
C HIS A 114 4.91 -7.21 -7.13
N LEU A 115 4.86 -6.26 -6.20
CA LEU A 115 5.76 -5.09 -6.18
C LEU A 115 7.23 -5.44 -5.85
N ASN A 116 7.53 -6.69 -5.47
CA ASN A 116 8.91 -7.17 -5.20
C ASN A 116 9.84 -7.15 -6.43
N PHE A 117 9.30 -7.05 -7.64
CA PHE A 117 10.03 -7.11 -8.90
C PHE A 117 10.31 -5.72 -9.48
N GLN A 118 10.63 -4.75 -8.63
CA GLN A 118 10.91 -3.40 -9.09
C GLN A 118 12.34 -3.34 -9.65
N ILE A 119 12.47 -3.11 -10.95
CA ILE A 119 13.74 -2.72 -11.56
C ILE A 119 14.06 -1.30 -11.05
N GLU A 120 14.83 -1.18 -9.97
CA GLU A 120 15.51 0.09 -9.69
C GLU A 120 16.67 0.23 -10.69
N HIS A 121 16.44 1.10 -11.68
CA HIS A 121 17.31 1.61 -12.76
C HIS A 121 18.65 0.91 -13.05
#